data_AF-A0A089I8S8-F1
#
_entry.id   AF-A0A089I8S8-F1
#
_cell.length_a   1.000
_cell.length_b   1.000
_cell.length_c   1.000
_cell.angle_alpha   90.00
_cell.angle_beta   90.00
_cell.angle_gamma   90.00
#
_symmetry.space_group_name_H-M   'P 1'
#
loop_
_entity.id
_entity.type
_entity.pdbx_description
1 polymer ?
#
loop_
_entity_poly.entity_id
_entity_poly.type
_entity_poly.pdbx_seq_one_letter_code
_entity_poly.pdbx_strand_id
1 'polypeptide(L)' 'MKINLFGDVDLWETIGPIILGGIAVAVIGLMCFLIIRRIDNGSIRNLVGILSVILIVSGFFGTVYFGSALWGSR' A
#
# COMPACT_ATOMS: atom_id res chain seq x y z
N MET A 1 -1.07 37.18 -7.69
CA MET A 1 -1.58 35.82 -7.41
C MET A 1 -0.71 35.25 -6.31
N LYS A 2 -1.18 35.30 -5.05
CA LYS A 2 -0.43 34.71 -3.92
C LYS A 2 -0.63 33.19 -4.01
N ILE A 3 0.43 32.47 -4.37
CA ILE A 3 0.43 31.01 -4.33
C ILE A 3 0.31 30.63 -2.85
N ASN A 4 -0.79 29.96 -2.51
CA ASN A 4 -1.15 29.64 -1.13
C ASN A 4 -0.35 28.40 -0.70
N LEU A 5 0.95 28.59 -0.44
CA LEU A 5 1.92 27.52 -0.10
C LEU A 5 1.51 26.67 1.11
N PHE A 6 0.63 27.17 1.98
CA PHE A 6 0.16 26.44 3.16
C PHE A 6 -0.96 25.43 2.86
N GLY A 7 -1.78 25.65 1.83
CA GLY A 7 -2.83 24.70 1.44
C GLY A 7 -2.28 23.42 0.84
N ASP A 8 -1.16 23.51 0.13
CA ASP A 8 -0.49 22.36 -0.48
C ASP A 8 0.23 21.48 0.56
N VAL A 9 0.69 22.06 1.67
CA VAL A 9 1.35 21.32 2.77
C VAL A 9 0.33 20.50 3.55
N ASP A 10 -0.80 21.09 3.94
CA ASP A 10 -1.89 20.37 4.65
C ASP A 10 -2.48 19.23 3.79
N LEU A 11 -2.65 19.47 2.49
CA LEU A 11 -3.11 18.43 1.55
C LEU A 11 -2.09 17.29 1.43
N TRP A 12 -0.79 17.62 1.39
CA TRP A 12 0.27 16.62 1.31
C TRP A 12 0.38 15.77 2.57
N GLU A 13 0.17 16.36 3.76
CA GLU A 13 0.20 15.62 5.03
C GLU A 13 -0.93 14.57 5.12
N THR A 14 -2.08 14.85 4.52
CA THR A 14 -3.21 13.92 4.49
C THR A 14 -3.08 12.87 3.38
N ILE A 15 -2.66 13.30 2.18
CA ILE A 15 -2.64 12.46 0.98
C ILE A 15 -1.35 11.63 0.87
N GLY A 16 -0.24 12.08 1.45
CA GLY A 16 1.06 11.41 1.42
C GLY A 16 1.04 9.96 1.91
N PRO A 17 0.52 9.67 3.11
CA PRO A 17 0.39 8.30 3.63
C PRO A 17 -0.48 7.40 2.73
N ILE A 18 -1.52 7.95 2.09
CA ILE A 18 -2.40 7.21 1.18
C ILE A 18 -1.68 6.86 -0.12
N ILE A 19 -0.94 7.80 -0.71
CA ILE A 19 -0.13 7.56 -1.91
C ILE A 19 0.93 6.48 -1.64
N LEU A 20 1.63 6.57 -0.50
CA LEU A 20 2.60 5.56 -0.11
C LEU A 20 1.97 4.18 0.11
N GLY A 21 0.80 4.14 0.76
CA GLY A 21 0.03 2.90 0.89
C GLY A 21 -0.35 2.30 -0.46
N GLY A 22 -0.76 3.13 -1.42
CA GLY A 22 -1.05 2.70 -2.79
C GLY A 22 0.16 2.11 -3.52
N ILE A 23 1.32 2.77 -3.42
CA ILE A 23 2.57 2.28 -4.01
C ILE A 23 2.98 0.94 -3.37
N ALA A 24 2.91 0.84 -2.04
CA ALA A 24 3.26 -0.39 -1.33
C ALA A 24 2.37 -1.57 -1.75
N VAL A 25 1.06 -1.34 -1.85
CA VAL A 25 0.10 -2.34 -2.35
C VAL A 25 0.41 -2.76 -3.77
N ALA A 26 0.74 -1.82 -4.65
CA ALA A 26 1.08 -2.13 -6.04
C ALA A 26 2.32 -3.04 -6.13
N VAL A 27 3.35 -2.77 -5.33
CA VAL A 27 4.57 -3.59 -5.27
C VAL A 27 4.28 -4.98 -4.71
N ILE A 28 3.55 -5.07 -3.59
CA ILE A 28 3.16 -6.35 -2.97
C ILE A 28 2.32 -7.17 -3.96
N GLY A 29 1.33 -6.55 -4.59
CA GLY A 29 0.45 -7.22 -5.56
C GLY A 29 1.22 -7.74 -6.77
N LEU A 30 2.16 -6.95 -7.31
CA LEU A 30 3.03 -7.38 -8.40
C LEU A 30 3.89 -8.60 -7.99
N MET A 31 4.47 -8.58 -6.80
CA MET A 31 5.27 -9.70 -6.28
C MET A 31 4.41 -10.95 -6.09
N CYS A 32 3.23 -10.83 -5.49
CA CYS A 32 2.29 -11.93 -5.33
C CYS A 32 1.88 -12.52 -6.69
N PHE A 33 1.60 -11.69 -7.68
CA PHE A 33 1.26 -12.15 -9.03
C PHE A 33 2.40 -12.96 -9.66
N LEU A 34 3.64 -12.49 -9.57
CA LEU A 34 4.81 -13.21 -10.08
C LEU A 34 5.03 -14.56 -9.39
N ILE A 35 4.82 -14.63 -8.07
CA ILE A 35 4.94 -15.87 -7.30
C ILE A 35 3.84 -16.86 -7.69
N ILE A 36 2.57 -16.42 -7.69
CA ILE A 36 1.41 -17.28 -8.01
C ILE A 36 1.55 -17.89 -9.40
N ARG A 37 2.08 -17.12 -10.37
CA ARG A 37 2.26 -17.58 -11.74
C ARG A 37 3.33 -18.68 -11.89
N ARG A 38 4.22 -18.84 -10.91
CA ARG A 38 5.25 -19.91 -10.89
C ARG A 38 4.80 -21.18 -10.17
N ILE A 39 3.58 -21.23 -9.63
CA ILE A 39 3.07 -22.39 -8.89
C ILE A 39 2.25 -23.27 -9.84
N ASP A 40 2.77 -24.46 -10.13
CA ASP A 40 2.09 -25.44 -11.00
C ASP A 40 0.96 -26.19 -10.27
N ASN A 41 1.03 -26.30 -8.94
CA ASN A 41 0.03 -26.97 -8.14
C ASN A 41 -1.21 -26.07 -7.92
N GLY A 42 -2.34 -26.43 -8.51
CA GLY A 42 -3.58 -25.66 -8.45
C GLY A 42 -4.12 -25.40 -7.03
N SER A 43 -3.99 -26.37 -6.11
CA SER A 43 -4.44 -26.21 -4.73
C SER A 43 -3.60 -25.20 -3.96
N ILE A 44 -2.28 -25.27 -4.13
CA ILE A 44 -1.35 -24.32 -3.51
C ILE A 44 -1.53 -22.93 -4.13
N ARG A 45 -1.73 -22.85 -5.44
CA ARG A 45 -1.98 -21.59 -6.15
C ARG A 45 -3.21 -20.86 -5.61
N ASN A 46 -4.31 -21.57 -5.36
CA ASN A 46 -5.52 -21.00 -4.77
C ASN A 46 -5.29 -20.53 -3.32
N LEU A 47 -4.60 -21.33 -2.51
CA LEU A 47 -4.27 -20.96 -1.14
C LEU A 47 -3.41 -19.68 -1.08
N VAL A 48 -2.35 -19.62 -1.90
CA VAL A 48 -1.48 -18.45 -2.01
C VAL A 48 -2.23 -17.25 -2.56
N GLY A 49 -3.18 -17.45 -3.47
CA GLY A 49 -4.09 -16.41 -3.94
C GLY A 49 -4.89 -15.77 -2.79
N ILE A 50 -5.53 -16.57 -1.94
CA ILE A 50 -6.27 -16.06 -0.78
C ILE A 50 -5.34 -15.32 0.19
N LEU A 51 -4.17 -15.91 0.49
CA LEU A 51 -3.17 -15.28 1.36
C LEU A 51 -2.65 -13.96 0.81
N SER A 52 -2.49 -13.85 -0.52
CA SER A 52 -2.03 -12.61 -1.15
C SER A 52 -3.02 -11.46 -0.99
N VAL A 53 -4.34 -11.73 -1.02
CA VAL A 53 -5.36 -10.71 -0.75
C VAL A 53 -5.26 -10.21 0.69
N ILE A 54 -5.09 -11.12 1.66
CA ILE A 54 -4.91 -10.77 3.07
C ILE A 54 -3.65 -9.93 3.26
N LEU A 55 -2.54 -10.30 2.60
CA LEU A 55 -1.28 -9.55 2.61
C LEU A 55 -1.42 -8.15 2.02
N ILE A 56 -2.16 -8.00 0.93
CA ILE A 56 -2.41 -6.69 0.30
C ILE A 56 -3.22 -5.80 1.24
N VAL A 57 -4.31 -6.31 1.81
CA VAL A 57 -5.18 -5.54 2.72
C VAL A 57 -4.41 -5.16 3.98
N SER A 58 -3.74 -6.11 4.63
CA SER A 58 -2.94 -5.84 5.84
C SER A 58 -1.75 -4.92 5.55
N GLY A 59 -1.10 -5.07 4.40
CA GLY A 59 -0.03 -4.18 3.93
C GLY A 59 -0.51 -2.75 3.73
N PHE A 60 -1.68 -2.55 3.12
CA PHE A 60 -2.28 -1.22 2.94
C PHE A 60 -2.58 -0.54 4.29
N PHE A 61 -3.33 -1.21 5.16
CA PHE A 61 -3.68 -0.63 6.46
C PHE A 61 -2.45 -0.42 7.34
N GLY A 62 -1.48 -1.34 7.30
CA GLY A 62 -0.21 -1.17 8.01
C GLY A 62 0.59 0.03 7.50
N THR A 63 0.75 0.18 6.18
CA THR A 63 1.50 1.32 5.62
C THR A 63 0.79 2.64 5.82
N VAL A 64 -0.53 2.69 5.74
CA VAL A 64 -1.29 3.91 6.10
C VAL A 64 -1.16 4.20 7.59
N TYR A 65 -1.28 3.21 8.48
CA TYR A 65 -1.15 3.42 9.92
C TYR A 65 0.24 3.92 10.33
N PHE A 66 1.30 3.23 9.89
CA PHE A 66 2.68 3.64 10.17
C PHE A 66 3.05 4.95 9.45
N GLY A 67 2.57 5.12 8.22
CA GLY A 67 2.73 6.35 7.46
C GLY A 67 2.13 7.53 8.20
N SER A 68 0.86 7.43 8.62
CA SER A 68 0.19 8.48 9.40
C SER A 68 0.84 8.72 10.77
N ALA A 69 1.36 7.69 11.44
CA ALA A 69 2.09 7.86 12.69
C ALA A 69 3.44 8.57 12.51
N LEU A 70 4.18 8.27 11.43
CA LEU A 70 5.43 8.96 11.08
C LEU A 70 5.20 10.38 10.58
N TRP A 71 4.06 10.63 9.92
CA TRP A 71 3.68 11.96 9.43
C TRP A 71 3.13 12.86 10.55
N GLY A 72 2.21 12.35 11.36
CA GLY A 72 1.57 13.11 12.45
C GLY A 72 2.39 13.23 13.74
N SER A 73 3.59 12.63 13.79
CA SER A 73 4.55 12.85 14.89
C SER A 73 5.54 13.99 14.63
N ARG A 74 5.37 14.72 13.51
CA ARG A 74 6.09 15.96 13.22
C ARG A 74 5.28 17.18 13.60
#